data_AF-A0A8X7WEQ6-F1
#
_entry.id   AF-A0A8X7WEQ6-F1
#
_cell.length_a   1.000
_cell.length_b   1.000
_cell.length_c   1.000
_cell.angle_alpha   90.00
_cell.angle_beta   90.00
_cell.angle_gamma   90.00
#
_symmetry.space_group_name_H-M   'P 1'
#
loop_
_entity.id
_entity.type
_entity.pdbx_description
1 polymer ?
#
loop_
_entity_poly.entity_id
_entity_poly.type
_entity_poly.pdbx_seq_one_letter_code
_entity_poly.pdbx_strand_id
1 'polypeptide(L)' 'MITNAILNPVNLNPYKTKWRSQVKLLHSWQQKTSFGGETFQMVLTDEHGEKILIEKLYY' A
#
# COMPACT_ATOMS: atom_id res chain seq x y z
N MET A 1 24.67 -4.56 17.73
CA MET A 1 23.51 -5.44 17.90
C MET A 1 22.45 -5.02 16.90
N ILE A 2 22.11 -5.87 15.92
CA ILE A 2 21.07 -5.58 14.93
C ILE A 2 19.83 -6.32 15.42
N THR A 3 18.82 -5.58 15.89
CA THR A 3 17.52 -6.16 16.21
C THR A 3 16.74 -6.32 14.92
N ASN A 4 16.47 -7.56 14.52
CA ASN A 4 15.47 -7.86 13.50
C ASN A 4 14.11 -7.44 14.08
N ALA A 5 13.67 -6.23 13.75
CA ALA A 5 12.33 -5.78 14.11
C ALA A 5 11.34 -6.71 13.39
N ILE A 6 10.64 -7.55 14.15
CA ILE A 6 9.48 -8.28 13.66
C ILE A 6 8.46 -7.21 13.25
N LEU A 7 8.26 -7.05 11.95
CA LEU A 7 7.36 -6.04 11.42
C LEU A 7 5.95 -6.59 11.51
N ASN A 8 5.22 -6.20 12.56
CA ASN A 8 3.84 -6.62 12.75
C ASN A 8 3.00 -6.40 11.46
N PRO A 9 1.97 -7.24 11.24
CA PRO A 9 1.03 -7.08 10.14
C PRO A 9 0.50 -5.66 10.05
N VAL A 10 0.14 -5.27 8.84
CA VAL A 10 -0.25 -3.90 8.49
C VAL A 10 -1.52 -3.50 9.22
N ASN A 11 -1.37 -2.95 10.43
CA ASN A 11 -2.46 -2.31 11.16
C ASN A 11 -2.68 -0.90 10.59
N LEU A 12 -3.50 -0.80 9.54
CA LEU A 12 -3.92 0.45 8.90
C LEU A 12 -4.94 1.17 9.78
N ASN A 13 -4.46 1.78 10.85
CA ASN A 13 -5.28 2.73 11.59
C ASN A 13 -5.34 4.06 10.81
N PRO A 14 -6.52 4.53 10.39
CA PRO A 14 -6.67 5.77 9.61
C PRO A 14 -6.20 7.04 10.36
N TYR A 15 -6.07 6.98 11.69
CA TYR A 15 -5.58 8.09 12.52
C TYR A 15 -4.07 8.04 12.79
N LYS A 16 -3.39 6.96 12.38
CA LYS A 16 -1.94 6.80 12.57
C LYS A 16 -1.18 7.36 11.37
N THR A 17 -0.50 8.48 11.58
CA THR A 17 0.22 9.20 10.52
C THR A 17 1.64 8.68 10.25
N LYS A 18 2.23 7.94 11.20
CA LYS A 18 3.57 7.35 11.06
C LYS A 18 3.51 5.84 11.24
N TRP A 19 3.69 5.11 10.15
CA TRP A 19 3.82 3.65 10.16
C TRP A 19 4.79 3.21 9.06
N ARG A 20 5.33 2.01 9.21
CA ARG A 20 6.18 1.34 8.22
C ARG A 20 5.79 -0.12 8.19
N SER A 21 5.68 -0.68 7.00
CA SER A 21 5.50 -2.11 6.82
C SER A 21 6.27 -2.63 5.61
N GLN A 22 6.62 -3.91 5.64
CA GLN A 22 7.15 -4.64 4.49
C GLN A 22 6.01 -5.34 3.78
N VAL A 23 5.92 -5.07 2.48
CA VAL A 23 4.85 -5.57 1.61
C VAL A 23 5.43 -5.94 0.26
N LYS A 24 4.79 -6.88 -0.43
CA LYS A 24 5.08 -7.26 -1.80
C LYS A 24 4.02 -6.66 -2.72
N LEU A 25 4.44 -6.15 -3.86
CA LEU A 25 3.52 -5.72 -4.92
C LEU A 25 3.00 -6.97 -5.65
N LEU A 26 1.69 -7.16 -5.64
CA LEU A 26 1.04 -8.24 -6.39
C LEU A 26 0.63 -7.80 -7.79
N HIS A 27 0.06 -6.61 -7.90
CA HIS A 27 -0.41 -6.07 -9.17
C HIS A 27 -0.43 -4.54 -9.14
N SER A 28 -0.20 -3.89 -10.27
CA SER A 28 -0.30 -2.44 -10.42
C SER A 28 -0.85 -2.10 -11.80
N TRP A 29 -1.69 -1.08 -11.86
CA TRP A 29 -2.23 -0.58 -13.11
C TRP A 29 -2.45 0.92 -13.05
N GLN A 30 -2.41 1.54 -14.23
CA GLN A 30 -2.77 2.94 -14.44
C GLN A 30 -4.06 3.00 -15.24
N GLN A 31 -4.94 3.93 -14.89
CA GLN A 31 -6.17 4.18 -15.62
C GLN A 31 -6.37 5.68 -15.80
N LYS A 32 -6.86 6.10 -16.97
CA LYS A 32 -7.30 7.49 -17.17
C LYS A 32 -8.65 7.69 -16.52
N THR A 33 -8.81 8.78 -15.78
CA THR A 33 -10.10 9.16 -15.19
C THR A 33 -10.93 9.90 -16.24
N SER A 34 -12.25 9.80 -16.13
CA SER A 34 -13.18 10.51 -17.00
C SER A 34 -13.06 12.04 -16.91
N PHE A 35 -12.38 12.56 -15.89
CA PHE A 35 -12.19 13.99 -15.63
C PHE A 35 -10.82 14.52 -16.11
N GLY A 36 -10.08 13.72 -16.87
CA GLY A 36 -8.80 14.14 -17.48
C GLY A 36 -7.57 13.93 -16.60
N GLY A 37 -7.69 13.28 -15.44
CA GLY A 37 -6.56 12.86 -14.61
C GLY A 37 -6.15 11.40 -14.83
N GLU A 38 -5.16 10.93 -14.08
CA GLU A 38 -4.71 9.53 -14.09
C GLU A 38 -4.79 8.94 -12.68
N THR A 39 -5.29 7.72 -12.55
CA THR A 39 -5.24 6.92 -11.32
C THR A 39 -4.13 5.89 -11.42
N PHE A 40 -3.35 5.77 -10.35
CA PHE A 40 -2.47 4.63 -10.15
C PHE A 40 -3.01 3.77 -9.02
N GLN A 41 -3.28 2.52 -9.35
CA GLN A 41 -3.86 1.56 -8.44
C GLN A 41 -2.91 0.37 -8.26
N MET A 42 -2.80 -0.13 -7.04
CA MET A 42 -1.93 -1.24 -6.69
C MET A 42 -2.61 -2.18 -5.69
N VAL A 43 -2.34 -3.47 -5.85
CA VAL A 43 -2.60 -4.49 -4.83
C VAL A 43 -1.28 -4.89 -4.20
N LEU A 44 -1.14 -4.66 -2.90
CA LEU A 44 -0.01 -5.12 -2.10
C LEU A 44 -0.41 -6.29 -1.21
N THR A 45 0.57 -7.04 -0.73
CA THR A 45 0.35 -8.04 0.31
C THR A 45 1.45 -8.02 1.36
N ASP A 46 1.10 -8.24 2.62
CA ASP A 46 2.07 -8.36 3.71
C ASP A 46 2.61 -9.79 3.86
N GLU A 47 3.40 -10.03 4.90
CA GLU A 47 3.98 -11.36 5.19
C GLU A 47 2.95 -12.41 5.59
N HIS A 48 1.75 -12.00 6.02
CA HIS A 48 0.65 -12.88 6.40
C HIS A 48 -0.33 -13.14 5.25
N GLY A 49 -0.12 -12.52 4.08
CA GLY A 49 -0.99 -12.65 2.92
C GLY A 49 -2.21 -11.73 2.96
N GLU A 50 -2.28 -10.78 3.90
CA GLU A 50 -3.31 -9.75 3.91
C GLU A 50 -3.10 -8.83 2.71
N LYS A 51 -4.20 -8.48 2.01
CA LYS A 51 -4.14 -7.67 0.78
C LYS A 51 -4.50 -6.23 1.09
N ILE A 52 -3.71 -5.30 0.55
CA ILE A 52 -3.92 -3.86 0.71
C ILE A 52 -4.14 -3.25 -0.67
N LEU A 53 -5.26 -2.54 -0.83
CA LEU A 53 -5.57 -1.80 -2.03
C LEU A 53 -5.14 -0.34 -1.85
N ILE A 54 -4.35 0.16 -2.79
CA ILE A 54 -3.90 1.55 -2.83
C ILE A 54 -4.42 2.18 -4.11
N GLU A 55 -4.98 3.37 -3.98
CA GLU A 55 -5.36 4.24 -5.09
C GLU A 55 -4.76 5.63 -4.87
N LYS A 56 -4.05 6.14 -5.87
CA LYS A 56 -3.52 7.50 -5.88
C LYS A 56 -3.97 8.22 -7.15
N LEU A 57 -4.55 9.39 -6.96
CA LEU A 57 -4.96 10.30 -8.02
C LEU A 57 -3.81 11.22 -8.41
N TYR A 58 -3.59 11.34 -9.71
CA TYR A 58 -2.74 12.34 -10.36
C TYR A 58 -3.65 13.30 -11.13
N TYR A 59 -3.51 14.58 -10.85
CA TYR A 59 -4.22 15.69 -11.49
C TYR A 59 -3.28 16.48 -12.40
#